data_AF-A0A3D3ZSA0-F1
#
_entry.id   AF-A0A3D3ZSA0-F1
#
_cell.length_a   1.000
_cell.length_b   1.000
_cell.length_c   1.000
_cell.angle_alpha   90.00
_cell.angle_beta   90.00
_cell.angle_gamma   90.00
#
_symmetry.space_group_name_H-M   'P 1'
#
loop_
_entity.id
_entity.type
_entity.pdbx_description
1 polymer ?
#
loop_
_entity_poly.entity_id
_entity_poly.type
_entity_poly.pdbx_seq_one_letter_code
_entity_poly.pdbx_strand_id
1 'polypeptide(L)'
;MSLEEIQAKNERGELRPNKAPSEQSPELPDGFWDDSELVLPQVKQAISLRVDPEVLDYFRAQGKGHLTRMHAVLKSYVEAQKARDQD
;
A
#
# COMPACT_ATOMS: atom_id res chain seq x y z
N MET A 1 0.53 -1.60 -17.25
CA MET A 1 0.10 -0.33 -17.87
C MET A 1 1.33 0.55 -17.98
N SER A 2 1.60 1.06 -19.17
CA SER A 2 2.70 2.03 -19.43
C SER A 2 2.30 3.43 -18.95
N LEU A 3 3.27 4.31 -18.70
CA LEU A 3 3.02 5.72 -18.38
C LEU A 3 2.25 6.44 -19.50
N GLU A 4 2.59 6.15 -20.75
CA GLU A 4 1.90 6.67 -21.94
C GLU A 4 0.44 6.26 -21.97
N GLU A 5 0.15 5.03 -21.55
CA GLU A 5 -1.19 4.47 -21.51
C GLU A 5 -2.06 5.15 -20.44
N ILE A 6 -1.44 5.59 -19.33
CA ILE A 6 -2.11 6.34 -18.26
C ILE A 6 -2.39 7.78 -18.72
N GLN A 7 -1.44 8.43 -19.40
CA GLN A 7 -1.62 9.78 -19.92
C GLN A 7 -2.74 9.84 -20.98
N ALA A 8 -2.75 8.90 -21.93
CA ALA A 8 -3.80 8.84 -22.95
C ALA A 8 -5.21 8.64 -22.33
N LYS A 9 -5.32 7.84 -21.26
CA LYS A 9 -6.59 7.67 -20.53
C LYS A 9 -7.04 8.95 -19.83
N ASN A 10 -6.09 9.74 -19.31
CA ASN A 10 -6.40 11.03 -18.71
C ASN A 10 -6.93 12.02 -19.73
N GLU A 11 -6.28 12.12 -20.89
CA GLU A 11 -6.67 13.00 -22.00
C GLU A 11 -8.06 12.65 -22.56
N ARG A 12 -8.42 11.37 -22.55
CA ARG A 12 -9.76 10.89 -22.94
C ARG A 12 -10.83 11.05 -21.85
N GLY A 13 -10.49 11.59 -20.69
CA GLY A 13 -11.42 11.78 -19.57
C GLY A 13 -11.88 10.48 -18.90
N GLU A 14 -11.14 9.39 -19.09
CA GLU A 14 -11.46 8.07 -18.55
C GLU A 14 -10.95 7.91 -17.10
N LEU A 15 -9.99 8.74 -16.68
CA LEU A 15 -9.54 8.80 -15.30
C LEU A 15 -10.57 9.57 -14.46
N ARG A 16 -11.24 8.84 -13.57
CA ARG A 16 -12.14 9.43 -12.57
C ARG A 16 -11.44 9.50 -11.22
N PRO A 17 -11.31 10.68 -10.60
CA PRO A 17 -10.81 10.76 -9.24
C PRO A 17 -11.79 10.05 -8.29
N ASN A 18 -11.25 9.31 -7.32
CA ASN A 18 -12.06 8.63 -6.30
C ASN A 18 -12.81 9.63 -5.39
N LYS A 19 -12.34 10.88 -5.30
CA LYS A 19 -12.98 11.98 -4.57
C LYS A 19 -12.73 13.29 -5.30
N ALA A 20 -13.77 14.11 -5.49
CA ALA A 20 -13.63 15.47 -6.00
C ALA A 20 -12.96 16.37 -4.96
N PRO A 21 -12.16 17.38 -5.36
CA PRO A 21 -11.69 18.40 -4.44
C PRO A 21 -12.87 19.06 -3.73
N SER A 22 -12.75 19.26 -2.42
CA SER A 22 -13.74 19.94 -1.59
C SER A 22 -13.08 21.09 -0.85
N GLU A 23 -13.84 22.04 -0.32
CA GLU A 23 -13.32 23.14 0.51
C GLU A 23 -12.55 22.66 1.77
N GLN A 24 -12.73 21.40 2.15
CA GLN A 24 -12.01 20.74 3.25
C GLN A 24 -10.68 20.09 2.82
N SER A 25 -10.32 20.16 1.54
CA SER A 25 -9.03 19.65 1.07
C SER A 25 -7.92 20.56 1.61
N PRO A 26 -6.95 20.02 2.37
CA PRO A 26 -5.84 20.84 2.86
C PRO A 26 -4.99 21.33 1.69
N GLU A 27 -4.59 22.60 1.71
CA GLU A 27 -3.54 23.09 0.83
C GLU A 27 -2.20 22.48 1.27
N LEU A 28 -1.42 21.99 0.32
CA LEU A 28 -0.08 21.45 0.59
C LEU A 28 0.91 22.61 0.68
N PRO A 29 1.80 22.64 1.69
CA PRO A 29 2.80 23.68 1.82
C PRO A 29 3.85 23.60 0.70
N ASP A 30 4.51 24.73 0.46
CA ASP A 30 5.67 24.78 -0.44
C ASP A 30 6.76 23.81 0.04
N GLY A 31 7.33 23.02 -0.89
CA GLY A 31 8.35 22.02 -0.59
C GLY A 31 7.83 20.69 -0.03
N PHE A 32 6.50 20.47 0.03
CA PHE A 32 5.91 19.21 0.52
C PHE A 32 6.48 17.93 -0.15
N TRP A 33 6.94 18.03 -1.39
CA TRP A 33 7.46 16.90 -2.17
C TRP A 33 9.00 16.83 -2.23
N ASP A 34 9.73 17.74 -1.59
CA ASP A 34 11.20 17.87 -1.76
C ASP A 34 11.97 16.61 -1.33
N ASP A 35 11.50 15.93 -0.28
CA ASP A 35 12.10 14.69 0.25
C ASP A 35 11.31 13.43 -0.14
N SER A 36 10.46 13.51 -1.18
CA SER A 36 9.61 12.38 -1.54
C SER A 36 10.38 11.31 -2.34
N GLU A 37 10.38 10.08 -1.83
CA GLU A 37 10.96 8.93 -2.54
C GLU A 37 9.94 8.26 -3.46
N LEU A 38 10.35 7.95 -4.70
CA LEU A 38 9.53 7.17 -5.62
C LEU A 38 9.43 5.72 -5.15
N VAL A 39 8.34 5.39 -4.47
CA VAL A 39 8.05 4.01 -4.05
C VAL A 39 7.17 3.34 -5.11
N LEU A 40 7.76 2.44 -5.91
CA LEU A 40 6.97 1.61 -6.81
C LEU A 40 6.11 0.64 -5.98
N PRO A 41 4.79 0.52 -6.25
CA PRO A 41 3.95 -0.44 -5.56
C PRO A 41 4.44 -1.84 -5.89
N GLN A 42 5.04 -2.52 -4.90
CA GLN A 42 5.40 -3.91 -5.08
C GLN A 42 4.13 -4.75 -5.19
N VAL A 43 3.98 -5.43 -6.32
CA VAL A 43 2.88 -6.35 -6.54
C VAL A 43 3.06 -7.53 -5.59
N LYS A 44 2.13 -7.66 -4.65
CA LYS A 44 2.11 -8.81 -3.73
C LYS A 44 1.87 -10.07 -4.54
N GLN A 45 2.73 -11.07 -4.38
CA GLN A 45 2.49 -12.38 -4.98
C GLN A 45 1.34 -13.08 -4.25
N ALA A 46 0.32 -13.50 -4.99
CA ALA A 46 -0.76 -14.30 -4.45
C ALA A 46 -0.28 -15.73 -4.20
N ILE A 47 -0.27 -16.15 -2.94
CA ILE A 47 0.11 -17.51 -2.53
C ILE A 47 -1.00 -18.13 -1.68
N SER A 48 -1.07 -19.46 -1.67
CA SER A 48 -1.86 -20.21 -0.69
C SER A 48 -0.97 -20.55 0.51
N LEU A 49 -1.28 -19.98 1.66
CA LEU A 49 -0.56 -20.21 2.92
C LEU A 49 -1.52 -20.81 3.95
N ARG A 50 -1.07 -21.85 4.66
CA ARG A 50 -1.78 -22.37 5.83
C ARG A 50 -1.32 -21.61 7.07
N VAL A 51 -2.27 -21.16 7.86
CA VAL A 51 -2.06 -20.47 9.13
C VAL A 51 -2.97 -21.09 10.19
N ASP A 52 -2.57 -21.00 11.45
CA ASP A 52 -3.40 -21.46 12.55
C ASP A 52 -4.74 -20.69 12.59
N PRO A 53 -5.86 -21.38 12.89
CA PRO A 53 -7.18 -20.74 12.93
C PRO A 53 -7.24 -19.55 13.88
N GLU A 54 -6.63 -19.66 15.07
CA GLU A 54 -6.64 -18.60 16.09
C GLU A 54 -5.95 -17.32 15.60
N VAL A 55 -4.86 -17.46 14.85
CA VAL A 55 -4.13 -16.32 14.26
C VAL A 55 -5.00 -15.64 13.21
N LEU A 56 -5.65 -16.42 12.35
CA LEU A 56 -6.52 -15.88 11.32
C LEU A 56 -7.72 -15.14 11.92
N ASP A 57 -8.33 -15.71 12.96
CA ASP A 57 -9.50 -15.12 13.62
C ASP A 57 -9.14 -13.83 14.38
N TYR A 58 -7.97 -13.77 15.02
CA TYR A 58 -7.44 -12.55 15.61
C TYR A 58 -7.36 -11.39 14.60
N PHE A 59 -6.82 -11.64 13.40
CA PHE A 59 -6.73 -10.60 12.38
C PHE A 59 -8.09 -10.26 11.77
N ARG A 60 -8.97 -11.25 11.55
CA ARG A 60 -10.33 -11.05 11.03
C ARG A 60 -11.17 -10.16 11.94
N ALA A 61 -11.04 -10.32 13.26
CA ALA A 61 -11.76 -9.51 14.25
C ALA A 61 -11.48 -8.00 14.11
N GLN A 62 -10.35 -7.61 13.51
CA GLN A 62 -9.97 -6.21 13.27
C GLN A 62 -10.65 -5.60 12.02
N GLY A 63 -11.49 -6.37 11.31
CA GLY A 63 -12.30 -5.88 10.20
C GLY A 63 -11.59 -5.81 8.84
N LYS A 64 -12.04 -4.89 7.98
CA LYS A 64 -11.51 -4.72 6.62
C LYS A 64 -10.00 -4.48 6.66
N GLY A 65 -9.27 -5.14 5.75
CA GLY A 65 -7.81 -5.05 5.68
C GLY A 65 -7.05 -5.99 6.61
N HIS A 66 -7.70 -6.99 7.21
CA HIS A 66 -7.03 -7.99 8.06
C HIS A 66 -5.82 -8.64 7.38
N LEU A 67 -5.91 -9.01 6.09
CA LEU A 67 -4.77 -9.53 5.32
C LEU A 67 -3.63 -8.51 5.17
N THR A 68 -3.95 -7.21 5.07
CA THR A 68 -2.93 -6.16 4.97
C THR A 68 -2.20 -5.99 6.29
N ARG A 69 -2.90 -6.03 7.42
CA ARG A 69 -2.28 -5.99 8.75
C ARG A 69 -1.45 -7.25 9.02
N MET A 70 -1.97 -8.43 8.71
CA MET A 70 -1.21 -9.68 8.82
C MET A 70 0.07 -9.64 7.97
N HIS A 71 -0.01 -9.12 6.74
CA HIS A 71 1.16 -8.93 5.90
C HIS A 71 2.18 -7.95 6.50
N ALA A 72 1.74 -6.85 7.13
CA ALA A 72 2.64 -5.90 7.77
C ALA A 72 3.43 -6.55 8.92
N VAL A 73 2.79 -7.40 9.73
CA VAL A 73 3.47 -8.15 10.81
C VAL A 73 4.50 -9.13 10.25
N LEU A 74 4.14 -9.87 9.19
CA LEU A 74 5.09 -10.77 8.53
C LEU A 74 6.29 -10.02 7.96
N LYS A 75 6.06 -8.85 7.35
CA LYS A 75 7.12 -7.99 6.83
C LYS A 75 8.06 -7.51 7.94
N SER A 76 7.51 -6.98 9.04
CA SER A 76 8.33 -6.49 10.16
C SER A 76 9.15 -7.60 10.80
N TYR A 77 8.60 -8.82 10.90
CA TYR A 77 9.35 -9.98 11.39
C TYR A 77 10.54 -10.30 10.49
N VAL A 78 10.33 -10.36 9.17
CA VAL A 78 11.41 -10.64 8.20
C VAL A 78 12.50 -9.57 8.25
N GLU A 79 12.13 -8.29 8.34
CA GLU A 79 13.08 -7.18 8.46
C GLU A 79 13.91 -7.29 9.74
N ALA A 80 13.26 -7.58 10.87
CA ALA A 80 13.95 -7.78 12.14
C ALA A 80 14.93 -8.97 12.12
N GLN A 81 14.57 -10.07 11.46
CA GLN A 81 15.49 -11.22 11.31
C GLN A 81 16.66 -10.90 10.39
N LYS A 82 16.41 -10.24 9.26
CA LYS A 82 17.49 -9.83 8.34
C LYS A 82 18.50 -8.90 8.99
N ALA A 83 18.06 -8.00 9.87
CA ALA A 83 18.95 -7.12 10.61
C ALA A 83 19.87 -7.92 11.56
N ARG A 84 19.32 -8.93 12.26
CA ARG A 84 20.07 -9.79 13.17
C ARG A 84 21.10 -10.68 12.46
N ASP A 85 20.76 -11.18 11.27
CA ASP A 85 21.65 -12.05 10.49
C ASP A 85 22.83 -11.28 9.86
N GLN A 86 22.81 -9.94 9.90
CA GLN A 86 23.85 -9.06 9.36
C GLN A 86 24.84 -8.57 10.44
N ASP A 87 24.61 -8.91 11.71
CA ASP A 87 25.49 -8.67 12.87
C ASP A 87 26.37 -9.91 13.18
#